data_AF-A0A2C9SWK9-F1
#
_entry.id   AF-A0A2C9SWK9-F1
#
_cell.length_a   1.000
_cell.length_b   1.000
_cell.length_c   1.000
_cell.angle_alpha   90.00
_cell.angle_beta   90.00
_cell.angle_gamma   90.00
#
_symmetry.space_group_name_H-M   'P 1'
#
loop_
_entity.id
_entity.type
_entity.pdbx_description
1 polymer ?
#
loop_
_entity_poly.entity_id
_entity_poly.type
_entity_poly.pdbx_seq_one_letter_code
_entity_poly.pdbx_strand_id
1 'polypeptide(L)'
;MKFWKLSGGASPAPQGQGFQEALNVLTERRLSEMRGVWQRMPERMRRAEAGRRARKEMARRIAQHTDTEALSEATIARRGRRDQAPAGVDKLWLDRWAAIDRAGGMTKMARQLGTTPARVRSWRDSADPAAKLPSRRRDEKVPPGAPTQRIGVETDGFVIINGKEYPKRIPESGGEDYATLDVDPQGEVIEAWVNDDTERLYELLADEIVMQWITPRWDLPATYELGYRIETLLKFLIDP
;
A
#
# COMPACT_ATOMS: atom_id res chain seq x y z
N MET A 1 39.31 -12.70 17.91
CA MET A 1 38.05 -11.95 17.87
C MET A 1 38.01 -11.13 16.58
N LYS A 2 37.15 -11.50 15.62
CA LYS A 2 37.02 -10.79 14.33
C LYS A 2 35.76 -9.94 14.37
N PHE A 3 35.94 -8.63 14.46
CA PHE A 3 34.85 -7.65 14.34
C PHE A 3 34.57 -7.42 12.85
N TRP A 4 33.40 -7.84 12.39
CA TRP A 4 32.90 -7.47 11.08
C TRP A 4 32.33 -6.05 11.16
N LYS A 5 32.97 -5.12 10.44
CA LYS A 5 32.42 -3.77 10.23
C LYS A 5 31.12 -3.90 9.45
N LEU A 6 30.00 -3.61 10.12
CA LEU A 6 28.73 -3.30 9.46
C LEU A 6 28.93 -1.99 8.69
N SER A 7 29.14 -2.09 7.39
CA SER A 7 28.98 -0.97 6.47
C SER A 7 27.55 -0.47 6.60
N GLY A 8 27.41 0.73 7.18
CA GLY A 8 26.14 1.42 7.32
C GLY A 8 25.45 1.48 5.96
N GLY A 9 24.25 0.88 5.90
CA GLY A 9 23.34 1.08 4.79
C GLY A 9 23.00 2.56 4.72
N ALA A 10 23.70 3.28 3.86
CA ALA A 10 23.24 4.58 3.41
C ALA A 10 21.85 4.36 2.82
N SER A 11 20.82 4.87 3.49
CA SER A 11 19.53 5.12 2.86
C SER A 11 19.82 5.81 1.52
N PRO A 12 19.31 5.32 0.38
CA PRO A 12 19.51 6.03 -0.87
C PRO A 12 18.76 7.37 -0.76
N ALA A 13 19.48 8.42 -0.40
CA ALA A 13 19.03 9.78 -0.57
C ALA A 13 18.80 9.97 -2.08
N PRO A 14 17.59 10.34 -2.52
CA PRO A 14 17.31 10.41 -3.95
C PRO A 14 18.09 11.58 -4.56
N GLN A 15 19.20 11.27 -5.23
CA GLN A 15 19.89 12.17 -6.14
C GLN A 15 19.16 12.14 -7.50
N GLY A 16 18.68 13.30 -7.94
CA GLY A 16 17.89 13.52 -9.15
C GLY A 16 17.11 14.82 -9.02
N GLN A 17 17.79 15.95 -9.23
CA GLN A 17 17.35 17.28 -8.80
C GLN A 17 16.53 17.97 -9.92
N GLY A 18 15.21 18.12 -9.76
CA GLY A 18 14.42 19.08 -10.57
C GLY A 18 13.28 18.51 -11.42
N PHE A 19 12.66 19.40 -12.21
CA PHE A 19 11.49 19.11 -13.04
C PHE A 19 11.82 18.22 -14.25
N GLN A 20 13.02 18.37 -14.80
CA GLN A 20 13.49 17.58 -15.94
C GLN A 20 13.57 16.10 -15.58
N GLU A 21 14.14 15.78 -14.42
CA GLU A 21 14.31 14.41 -13.94
C GLU A 21 12.97 13.73 -13.72
N ALA A 22 12.04 14.40 -13.02
CA ALA A 22 10.69 13.86 -12.82
C ALA A 22 9.98 13.57 -14.15
N LEU A 23 10.17 14.42 -15.17
CA LEU A 23 9.60 14.21 -16.50
C LEU A 23 10.28 13.05 -17.26
N ASN A 24 11.60 12.88 -17.11
CA ASN A 24 12.35 11.78 -17.72
C ASN A 24 11.92 10.43 -17.14
N VAL A 25 11.88 10.33 -15.80
CA VAL A 25 11.43 9.12 -15.10
C VAL A 25 10.00 8.76 -15.49
N LEU A 26 9.09 9.75 -15.55
CA LEU A 26 7.72 9.50 -16.02
C LEU A 26 7.70 9.03 -17.48
N THR A 27 8.57 9.57 -18.34
CA THR A 27 8.71 9.14 -19.74
C THR A 27 9.17 7.68 -19.84
N GLU A 28 10.18 7.30 -19.07
CA GLU A 28 10.67 5.92 -18.99
C GLU A 28 9.58 4.96 -18.50
N ARG A 29 8.82 5.38 -17.47
CA ARG A 29 7.68 4.62 -16.99
C ARG A 29 6.64 4.39 -18.09
N ARG A 30 6.24 5.45 -18.80
CA ARG A 30 5.29 5.35 -19.92
C ARG A 30 5.82 4.48 -21.06
N LEU A 31 7.12 4.50 -21.33
CA LEU A 31 7.75 3.62 -22.30
C LEU A 31 7.67 2.15 -21.85
N SER A 32 7.96 1.88 -20.57
CA SER A 32 7.88 0.53 -19.98
C SER A 32 6.46 -0.03 -19.94
N GLU A 33 5.44 0.82 -19.92
CA GLU A 33 4.01 0.48 -19.94
C GLU A 33 3.49 0.21 -21.35
N MET A 34 4.26 0.50 -22.40
CA MET A 34 3.81 0.28 -23.78
C MET A 34 3.61 -1.22 -24.07
N ARG A 35 2.39 -1.57 -24.48
CA ARG A 35 1.97 -2.94 -24.84
C ARG A 35 1.23 -2.92 -26.18
N GLY A 36 0.95 -4.11 -26.73
CA GLY A 36 0.16 -4.27 -27.95
C GLY A 36 0.86 -3.71 -29.18
N VAL A 37 0.12 -2.93 -30.00
CA VAL A 37 0.62 -2.35 -31.26
C VAL A 37 1.94 -1.61 -31.09
N TRP A 38 2.14 -0.93 -29.96
CA TRP A 38 3.37 -0.18 -29.68
C TRP A 38 4.60 -1.07 -29.55
N GLN A 39 4.50 -2.33 -29.13
CA GLN A 39 5.65 -3.24 -29.04
C GLN A 39 6.29 -3.52 -30.40
N ARG A 40 5.47 -3.49 -31.47
CA ARG A 40 5.92 -3.73 -32.85
C ARG A 40 6.45 -2.47 -33.53
N MET A 41 6.30 -1.29 -32.89
CA MET A 41 6.74 -0.02 -33.44
C MET A 41 8.25 0.21 -33.20
N PRO A 42 8.94 0.91 -34.12
CA PRO A 42 10.32 1.36 -33.92
C PRO A 42 10.50 2.10 -32.61
N GLU A 43 11.66 1.90 -31.97
CA GLU A 43 11.97 2.44 -30.66
C GLU A 43 11.86 3.98 -30.60
N ARG A 44 12.28 4.67 -31.67
CA ARG A 44 12.13 6.12 -31.80
C ARG A 44 10.67 6.57 -31.70
N MET A 45 9.76 5.86 -32.36
CA MET A 45 8.32 6.18 -32.33
C MET A 45 7.72 5.88 -30.95
N ARG A 46 8.11 4.76 -30.33
CA ARG A 46 7.73 4.45 -28.94
C ARG A 46 8.19 5.54 -27.96
N ARG A 47 9.46 5.96 -28.03
CA ARG A 47 10.00 7.03 -27.17
C ARG A 47 9.26 8.35 -27.37
N ALA A 48 8.96 8.72 -28.62
CA ALA A 48 8.22 9.96 -28.93
C ALA A 48 6.81 9.95 -28.31
N GLU A 49 6.07 8.85 -28.46
CA GLU A 49 4.74 8.70 -27.86
C GLU A 49 4.80 8.60 -26.32
N ALA A 50 5.80 7.92 -25.75
CA ALA A 50 5.99 7.85 -24.31
C ALA A 50 6.20 9.26 -23.73
N GLY A 51 7.04 10.06 -24.40
CA GLY A 51 7.24 11.46 -24.03
C GLY A 51 5.97 12.29 -24.15
N ARG A 52 5.14 12.09 -25.19
CA ARG A 52 3.84 12.75 -25.35
C ARG A 52 2.91 12.45 -24.17
N ARG A 53 2.73 11.16 -23.85
CA ARG A 53 1.91 10.71 -22.72
C ARG A 53 2.43 11.21 -21.38
N ALA A 54 3.75 11.21 -21.18
CA ALA A 54 4.36 11.73 -19.97
C ALA A 54 4.11 13.22 -19.79
N ARG A 55 4.24 14.04 -20.85
CA ARG A 55 3.95 15.48 -20.78
C ARG A 55 2.49 15.76 -20.48
N LYS A 56 1.56 15.05 -21.13
CA LYS A 56 0.12 15.17 -20.86
C LYS A 56 -0.21 14.80 -19.41
N GLU A 57 0.37 13.72 -18.90
CA GLU A 57 0.17 13.29 -17.52
C GLU A 57 0.78 14.28 -16.51
N MET A 58 2.00 14.77 -16.77
CA MET A 58 2.65 15.76 -15.90
C MET A 58 1.81 17.04 -15.83
N ALA A 59 1.32 17.55 -16.96
CA ALA A 59 0.39 18.68 -17.01
C ALA A 59 -0.85 18.46 -16.14
N ARG A 60 -1.47 17.27 -16.25
CA ARG A 60 -2.62 16.88 -15.44
C ARG A 60 -2.31 16.86 -13.95
N ARG A 61 -1.16 16.29 -13.55
CA ARG A 61 -0.74 16.22 -12.14
C ARG A 61 -0.49 17.62 -11.56
N ILE A 62 0.14 18.50 -12.32
CA ILE A 62 0.41 19.88 -11.90
C ILE A 62 -0.90 20.65 -11.73
N ALA A 63 -1.81 20.57 -12.71
CA ALA A 63 -3.13 21.18 -12.64
C ALA A 63 -3.88 20.77 -11.37
N GLN A 64 -3.90 19.47 -11.06
CA GLN A 64 -4.54 18.94 -9.86
C GLN A 64 -3.86 19.38 -8.56
N HIS A 65 -2.52 19.47 -8.55
CA HIS A 65 -1.77 19.84 -7.36
C HIS A 65 -1.87 21.34 -7.04
N THR A 66 -1.91 22.17 -8.08
CA THR A 66 -1.91 23.63 -7.96
C THR A 66 -3.29 24.26 -8.07
N ASP A 67 -4.32 23.44 -8.29
CA ASP A 67 -5.70 23.87 -8.57
C ASP A 67 -5.79 24.87 -9.74
N THR A 68 -5.14 24.53 -10.85
CA THR A 68 -5.07 25.37 -12.06
C THR A 68 -5.39 24.58 -13.33
N GLU A 69 -5.55 25.28 -14.45
CA GLU A 69 -5.71 24.62 -15.76
C GLU A 69 -4.43 23.90 -16.21
N ALA A 70 -4.62 22.78 -16.91
CA ALA A 70 -3.52 21.98 -17.43
C ALA A 70 -2.71 22.74 -18.48
N LEU A 71 -1.40 22.89 -18.23
CA LEU A 71 -0.46 23.44 -19.19
C LEU A 71 -0.38 22.58 -20.47
N SER A 72 -0.13 23.23 -21.60
CA SER A 72 0.05 22.50 -22.86
C SER A 72 1.29 21.60 -22.84
N GLU A 73 1.25 20.50 -23.60
CA GLU A 73 2.40 19.59 -23.71
C GLU A 73 3.68 20.30 -24.18
N ALA A 74 3.56 21.26 -25.10
CA ALA A 74 4.69 22.07 -25.57
C ALA A 74 5.29 22.93 -24.45
N THR A 75 4.45 23.46 -23.55
CA THR A 75 4.89 24.23 -22.38
C THR A 75 5.63 23.33 -21.39
N ILE A 76 5.09 22.14 -21.10
CA ILE A 76 5.77 21.14 -20.26
C ILE A 76 7.11 20.73 -20.86
N ALA A 77 7.17 20.46 -22.18
CA ALA A 77 8.41 20.13 -22.87
C ALA A 77 9.46 21.24 -22.74
N ARG A 78 9.04 22.49 -22.98
CA ARG A 78 9.93 23.67 -22.90
C ARG A 78 10.47 23.85 -21.48
N ARG A 79 9.60 23.74 -20.47
CA ARG A 79 9.98 23.84 -19.06
C ARG A 79 10.90 22.71 -18.62
N GLY A 80 10.61 21.47 -19.04
CA GLY A 80 11.46 20.30 -18.77
C GLY A 80 12.87 20.46 -19.34
N ARG A 81 13.02 20.99 -20.56
CA ARG A 81 14.35 21.27 -21.16
C ARG A 81 15.15 22.35 -20.41
N ARG A 82 14.49 23.23 -19.67
CA ARG A 82 15.10 24.30 -18.87
C ARG A 82 15.19 23.95 -17.38
N ASP A 83 14.80 22.73 -17.03
CA ASP A 83 14.63 22.26 -15.66
C ASP A 83 13.83 23.24 -14.76
N GLN A 84 12.82 23.88 -15.34
CA GLN A 84 12.06 24.93 -14.67
C GLN A 84 10.67 24.43 -14.26
N ALA A 85 10.49 24.13 -12.98
CA ALA A 85 9.19 23.78 -12.43
C ALA A 85 8.15 24.90 -12.67
N PRO A 86 6.88 24.56 -12.94
CA PRO A 86 5.78 25.51 -12.91
C PRO A 86 5.59 26.15 -11.52
N ALA A 87 4.90 27.29 -11.47
CA ALA A 87 4.57 27.94 -10.20
C ALA A 87 3.70 27.00 -9.34
N GLY A 88 3.90 27.03 -8.02
CA GLY A 88 3.18 26.17 -7.08
C GLY A 88 3.66 24.71 -7.05
N VAL A 89 4.66 24.34 -7.84
CA VAL A 89 5.27 23.00 -7.82
C VAL A 89 6.59 23.06 -7.08
N ASP A 90 6.64 22.46 -5.90
CA ASP A 90 7.87 22.36 -5.12
C ASP A 90 8.69 21.11 -5.46
N LYS A 91 9.94 21.10 -4.99
CA LYS A 91 10.90 20.02 -5.25
C LYS A 91 10.49 18.71 -4.57
N LEU A 92 9.98 18.77 -3.35
CA LEU A 92 9.60 17.57 -2.58
C LEU A 92 8.47 16.82 -3.30
N TRP A 93 7.48 17.55 -3.81
CA TRP A 93 6.40 16.98 -4.62
C TRP A 93 6.93 16.26 -5.87
N LEU A 94 7.87 16.89 -6.60
CA LEU A 94 8.51 16.28 -7.77
C LEU A 94 9.31 15.03 -7.40
N ASP A 95 10.10 15.09 -6.33
CA ASP A 95 10.94 13.99 -5.87
C ASP A 95 10.10 12.76 -5.52
N ARG A 96 8.96 12.95 -4.84
CA ARG A 96 8.05 11.86 -4.45
C ARG A 96 7.34 11.24 -5.65
N TRP A 97 6.89 12.06 -6.61
CA TRP A 97 6.36 11.54 -7.86
C TRP A 97 7.40 10.77 -8.67
N ALA A 98 8.62 11.27 -8.74
CA ALA A 98 9.72 10.56 -9.39
C ALA A 98 9.99 9.21 -8.71
N ALA A 99 9.98 9.15 -7.37
CA ALA A 99 10.11 7.88 -6.65
C ALA A 99 8.99 6.88 -7.00
N ILE A 100 7.74 7.34 -7.02
CA ILE A 100 6.58 6.53 -7.44
C ILE A 100 6.74 6.03 -8.87
N ASP A 101 7.18 6.90 -9.79
CA ASP A 101 7.31 6.56 -11.20
C ASP A 101 8.48 5.59 -11.45
N ARG A 102 9.61 5.72 -10.74
CA ARG A 102 10.72 4.73 -10.75
C ARG A 102 10.27 3.36 -10.29
N ALA A 103 9.42 3.30 -9.26
CA ALA A 103 8.82 2.05 -8.79
C ALA A 103 7.80 1.45 -9.79
N GLY A 104 7.42 2.20 -10.83
CA GLY A 104 6.47 1.78 -11.85
C GLY A 104 5.01 2.11 -11.52
N GLY A 105 4.78 3.08 -10.63
CA GLY A 105 3.47 3.56 -10.21
C GLY A 105 3.11 3.18 -8.76
N MET A 106 2.07 3.83 -8.22
CA MET A 106 1.69 3.70 -6.80
C MET A 106 1.47 2.26 -6.37
N THR A 107 0.73 1.46 -7.16
CA THR A 107 0.44 0.06 -6.83
C THR A 107 1.69 -0.80 -6.79
N LYS A 108 2.64 -0.57 -7.72
CA LYS A 108 3.92 -1.31 -7.72
C LYS A 108 4.81 -0.88 -6.57
N MET A 109 4.88 0.42 -6.28
CA MET A 109 5.60 0.94 -5.12
C MET A 109 5.03 0.36 -3.81
N ALA A 110 3.70 0.35 -3.69
CA ALA A 110 3.02 -0.22 -2.53
C ALA A 110 3.39 -1.70 -2.34
N ARG A 111 3.34 -2.48 -3.42
CA ARG A 111 3.78 -3.89 -3.43
C ARG A 111 5.25 -4.07 -3.03
N GLN A 112 6.15 -3.24 -3.56
CA GLN A 112 7.58 -3.30 -3.22
C GLN A 112 7.85 -2.98 -1.74
N LEU A 113 7.07 -2.05 -1.17
CA LEU A 113 7.19 -1.63 0.22
C LEU A 113 6.41 -2.54 1.20
N GLY A 114 5.58 -3.46 0.69
CA GLY A 114 4.66 -4.27 1.49
C GLY A 114 3.61 -3.41 2.19
N THR A 115 3.12 -2.36 1.54
CA THR A 115 2.10 -1.44 2.06
C THR A 115 1.00 -1.22 1.02
N THR A 116 0.07 -0.28 1.25
CA THR A 116 -1.07 -0.02 0.36
C THR A 116 -0.87 1.21 -0.53
N PRO A 117 -1.55 1.30 -1.69
CA PRO A 117 -1.50 2.48 -2.56
C PRO A 117 -2.00 3.76 -1.86
N ALA A 118 -2.93 3.63 -0.91
CA ALA A 118 -3.44 4.74 -0.12
C ALA A 118 -2.35 5.35 0.77
N ARG A 119 -1.54 4.50 1.43
CA ARG A 119 -0.41 4.97 2.25
C ARG A 119 0.69 5.61 1.42
N VAL A 120 0.97 5.07 0.22
CA VAL A 120 1.87 5.73 -0.74
C VAL A 120 1.31 7.08 -1.19
N ARG A 121 -0.01 7.21 -1.39
CA ARG A 121 -0.66 8.48 -1.71
C ARG A 121 -0.57 9.49 -0.55
N SER A 122 -0.85 9.06 0.67
CA SER A 122 -0.71 9.89 1.88
C SER A 122 0.74 10.36 2.06
N TRP A 123 1.71 9.46 1.90
CA TRP A 123 3.13 9.80 1.91
C TRP A 123 3.49 10.80 0.81
N ARG A 124 2.96 10.62 -0.41
CA ARG A 124 3.16 11.54 -1.53
C ARG A 124 2.68 12.95 -1.18
N ASP A 125 1.52 13.06 -0.54
CA ASP A 125 0.83 14.33 -0.27
C ASP A 125 1.24 15.00 1.04
N SER A 126 2.02 14.32 1.90
CA SER A 126 2.42 14.83 3.21
C SER A 126 3.23 16.15 3.12
N ALA A 127 2.86 17.18 3.87
CA ALA A 127 3.67 18.42 3.89
C ALA A 127 5.05 18.23 4.57
N ASP A 128 5.26 17.15 5.32
CA ASP A 128 6.48 16.89 6.07
C ASP A 128 7.61 16.37 5.16
N PRO A 129 8.73 17.10 4.99
CA PRO A 129 9.88 16.63 4.22
C PRO A 129 10.53 15.37 4.81
N ALA A 130 10.39 15.16 6.12
CA ALA A 130 10.93 14.00 6.84
C ALA A 130 9.96 12.81 6.87
N ALA A 131 8.80 12.90 6.21
CA ALA A 131 7.83 11.82 6.15
C ALA A 131 8.49 10.53 5.65
N LYS A 132 8.55 9.53 6.53
CA LYS A 132 9.15 8.23 6.23
C LYS A 132 8.34 7.54 5.14
N LEU A 133 9.05 6.85 4.23
CA LEU A 133 8.40 5.96 3.27
C LEU A 133 7.53 4.96 4.05
N PRO A 134 6.30 4.68 3.57
CA PRO A 134 5.46 3.71 4.23
C PRO A 134 6.14 2.35 4.16
N SER A 135 6.32 1.72 5.32
CA SER A 135 6.83 0.36 5.43
C SER A 135 5.68 -0.60 5.72
N ARG A 136 5.89 -1.87 5.38
CA ARG A 136 5.07 -2.98 5.90
C ARG A 136 4.92 -2.80 7.42
N ARG A 137 3.67 -2.73 7.90
CA ARG A 137 3.37 -2.77 9.34
C ARG A 137 3.62 -4.22 9.81
N ARG A 138 4.88 -4.61 9.86
CA ARG A 138 5.29 -5.66 10.79
C ARG A 138 5.41 -4.97 12.14
N ASP A 139 4.49 -5.29 13.03
CA ASP A 139 4.79 -5.29 14.47
C ASP A 139 4.91 -3.91 15.17
N GLU A 140 4.25 -2.86 14.69
CA GLU A 140 3.96 -1.74 15.61
C GLU A 140 2.85 -2.21 16.56
N LYS A 141 3.26 -2.83 17.68
CA LYS A 141 2.38 -3.15 18.81
C LYS A 141 1.50 -1.94 19.05
N VAL A 142 0.18 -2.13 18.92
CA VAL A 142 -0.82 -1.13 19.28
C VAL A 142 -0.44 -0.57 20.66
N PRO A 143 -0.22 0.74 20.80
CA PRO A 143 0.11 1.33 22.09
C PRO A 143 -0.95 0.93 23.13
N PRO A 144 -0.57 0.50 24.34
CA PRO A 144 -1.55 0.22 25.39
C PRO A 144 -2.46 1.44 25.59
N GLY A 145 -3.77 1.26 25.38
CA GLY A 145 -4.77 2.33 25.49
C GLY A 145 -5.08 3.10 24.19
N ALA A 146 -4.58 2.66 23.03
CA ALA A 146 -5.09 3.18 21.76
C ALA A 146 -6.58 2.84 21.60
N PRO A 147 -7.39 3.73 21.00
CA PRO A 147 -8.81 3.46 20.78
C PRO A 147 -8.96 2.21 19.92
N THR A 148 -9.72 1.23 20.39
CA THR A 148 -10.13 0.06 19.61
C THR A 148 -11.49 0.33 18.95
N GLN A 149 -11.71 -0.29 17.80
CA GLN A 149 -12.99 -0.35 17.13
C GLN A 149 -13.55 -1.76 17.24
N ARG A 150 -14.83 -1.86 17.57
CA ARG A 150 -15.51 -3.14 17.69
C ARG A 150 -16.01 -3.58 16.33
N ILE A 151 -15.73 -4.82 15.97
CA ILE A 151 -16.26 -5.46 14.76
C ILE A 151 -17.00 -6.75 15.10
N GLY A 152 -17.97 -7.11 14.27
CA GLY A 152 -18.71 -8.36 14.34
C GLY A 152 -18.41 -9.22 13.13
N VAL A 153 -17.92 -10.44 13.33
CA VAL A 153 -17.59 -11.36 12.22
C VAL A 153 -18.31 -12.69 12.33
N GLU A 154 -18.73 -13.22 11.19
CA GLU A 154 -19.23 -14.58 11.07
C GLU A 154 -18.45 -15.29 9.96
N THR A 155 -17.86 -16.44 10.25
CA THR A 155 -16.97 -17.15 9.33
C THR A 155 -17.22 -18.65 9.36
N ASP A 156 -17.09 -19.29 8.20
CA ASP A 156 -16.89 -20.73 8.05
C ASP A 156 -15.42 -20.98 7.70
N GLY A 157 -14.80 -21.97 8.36
CA GLY A 157 -13.40 -22.27 8.17
C GLY A 157 -12.92 -23.51 8.91
N PHE A 158 -11.63 -23.53 9.20
CA PHE A 158 -10.96 -24.63 9.88
C PHE A 158 -10.13 -24.11 11.04
N VAL A 159 -10.36 -24.66 12.23
CA VAL A 159 -9.42 -24.52 13.34
C VAL A 159 -8.31 -25.54 13.14
N ILE A 160 -7.06 -25.08 13.26
CA ILE A 160 -5.87 -25.90 13.07
C ILE A 160 -5.23 -26.10 14.44
N ILE A 161 -5.20 -27.35 14.93
CA ILE A 161 -4.56 -27.70 16.20
C ILE A 161 -3.43 -28.69 15.89
N ASN A 162 -2.20 -28.31 16.22
CA ASN A 162 -1.00 -29.12 15.97
C ASN A 162 -0.93 -29.64 14.52
N GLY A 163 -1.23 -28.76 13.56
CA GLY A 163 -1.23 -29.05 12.13
C GLY A 163 -2.43 -29.85 11.61
N LYS A 164 -3.39 -30.23 12.47
CA LYS A 164 -4.60 -30.93 12.04
C LYS A 164 -5.78 -29.97 11.95
N GLU A 165 -6.47 -30.00 10.81
CA GLU A 165 -7.60 -29.13 10.53
C GLU A 165 -8.93 -29.75 11.02
N TYR A 166 -9.77 -28.91 11.62
CA TYR A 166 -11.09 -29.25 12.13
C TYR A 166 -12.09 -28.21 11.61
N PRO A 167 -13.10 -28.62 10.82
CA PRO A 167 -14.14 -27.70 10.34
C PRO A 167 -14.82 -27.00 11.52
N LYS A 168 -14.92 -25.67 11.44
CA LYS A 168 -15.51 -24.86 12.49
C LYS A 168 -16.10 -23.59 11.92
N ARG A 169 -17.31 -23.27 12.37
CA ARG A 169 -17.95 -21.97 12.19
C ARG A 169 -17.72 -21.12 13.42
N ILE A 170 -17.44 -19.84 13.21
CA ILE A 170 -17.26 -18.84 14.27
C ILE A 170 -18.25 -17.70 14.01
N PRO A 171 -19.11 -17.34 14.98
CA PRO A 171 -19.29 -17.98 16.28
C PRO A 171 -19.91 -19.39 16.15
N GLU A 172 -19.77 -20.20 17.20
CA GLU A 172 -20.33 -21.54 17.22
C GLU A 172 -21.86 -21.47 17.32
N SER A 173 -22.56 -22.34 16.59
CA SER A 173 -24.02 -22.40 16.54
C SER A 173 -24.63 -22.62 17.93
N GLY A 174 -24.96 -21.54 18.64
CA GLY A 174 -25.42 -21.66 20.03
C GLY A 174 -25.86 -20.40 20.77
N GLY A 175 -25.85 -19.21 20.16
CA GLY A 175 -26.45 -18.02 20.78
C GLY A 175 -26.02 -16.65 20.27
N GLU A 176 -24.91 -16.54 19.52
CA GLU A 176 -24.39 -15.25 19.03
C GLU A 176 -24.51 -15.14 17.52
N ASP A 177 -25.00 -14.00 17.01
CA ASP A 177 -25.17 -13.75 15.57
C ASP A 177 -23.85 -13.48 14.83
N TYR A 178 -22.81 -13.10 15.58
CA TYR A 178 -21.46 -12.81 15.13
C TYR A 178 -20.48 -12.87 16.31
N ALA A 179 -19.21 -13.15 16.04
CA ALA A 179 -18.12 -13.04 16.99
C ALA A 179 -17.67 -11.59 17.10
N THR A 180 -17.61 -11.06 18.32
CA THR A 180 -17.15 -9.70 18.58
C THR A 180 -15.64 -9.66 18.76
N LEU A 181 -14.95 -8.83 17.98
CA LEU A 181 -13.51 -8.60 18.05
C LEU A 181 -13.22 -7.10 18.21
N ASP A 182 -12.17 -6.76 18.94
CA ASP A 182 -11.66 -5.39 19.07
C ASP A 182 -10.41 -5.22 18.20
N VAL A 183 -10.44 -4.31 17.22
CA VAL A 183 -9.35 -4.07 16.26
C VAL A 183 -8.88 -2.62 16.29
N ASP A 184 -7.69 -2.34 15.75
CA ASP A 184 -7.25 -0.96 15.51
C ASP A 184 -8.14 -0.32 14.40
N PRO A 185 -8.85 0.81 14.67
CA PRO A 185 -9.66 1.50 13.65
C PRO A 185 -8.85 1.98 12.46
N GLN A 186 -7.54 2.23 12.65
CA GLN A 186 -6.59 2.58 11.60
C GLN A 186 -5.68 1.39 11.22
N GLY A 187 -6.11 0.19 11.61
CA GLY A 187 -5.39 -1.08 11.47
C GLY A 187 -5.62 -1.78 10.14
N GLU A 188 -4.87 -2.86 9.94
CA GLU A 188 -4.89 -3.60 8.68
C GLU A 188 -6.23 -4.33 8.43
N VAL A 189 -6.97 -4.70 9.48
CA VAL A 189 -8.29 -5.35 9.34
C VAL A 189 -9.29 -4.42 8.67
N ILE A 190 -9.43 -3.19 9.21
CA ILE A 190 -10.33 -2.17 8.64
C ILE A 190 -9.84 -1.75 7.25
N GLU A 191 -8.52 -1.63 7.06
CA GLU A 191 -7.94 -1.30 5.76
C GLU A 191 -8.22 -2.38 4.70
N ALA A 192 -8.06 -3.66 5.03
CA ALA A 192 -8.33 -4.76 4.11
C ALA A 192 -9.82 -4.83 3.74
N TRP A 193 -10.71 -4.63 4.72
CA TRP A 193 -12.16 -4.56 4.50
C TRP A 193 -12.54 -3.41 3.55
N VAL A 194 -12.09 -2.18 3.82
CA VAL A 194 -12.42 -1.00 3.01
C VAL A 194 -11.90 -1.12 1.56
N ASN A 195 -10.84 -1.89 1.34
CA ASN A 195 -10.23 -2.08 0.02
C ASN A 195 -10.73 -3.35 -0.72
N ASP A 196 -11.71 -4.08 -0.17
CA ASP A 196 -12.16 -5.37 -0.69
C ASP A 196 -11.01 -6.39 -0.87
N ASP A 197 -9.94 -6.29 -0.07
CA ASP A 197 -8.80 -7.22 -0.11
C ASP A 197 -9.12 -8.47 0.73
N THR A 198 -9.95 -9.34 0.16
CA THR A 198 -10.54 -10.49 0.86
C THR A 198 -9.48 -11.47 1.37
N GLU A 199 -8.45 -11.76 0.57
CA GLU A 199 -7.37 -12.68 0.95
C GLU A 199 -6.63 -12.15 2.18
N ARG A 200 -6.25 -10.86 2.16
CA ARG A 200 -5.57 -10.24 3.28
C ARG A 200 -6.47 -10.12 4.52
N LEU A 201 -7.74 -9.78 4.32
CA LEU A 201 -8.71 -9.71 5.40
C LEU A 201 -8.84 -11.05 6.11
N TYR A 202 -8.84 -12.16 5.39
CA TYR A 202 -8.99 -13.50 5.97
C TYR A 202 -7.78 -13.89 6.82
N GLU A 203 -6.56 -13.61 6.35
CA GLU A 203 -5.35 -13.82 7.13
C GLU A 203 -5.39 -13.04 8.45
N LEU A 204 -5.77 -11.76 8.40
CA LEU A 204 -5.79 -10.89 9.57
C LEU A 204 -6.89 -11.27 10.56
N LEU A 205 -8.09 -11.56 10.07
CA LEU A 205 -9.20 -11.99 10.92
C LEU A 205 -8.93 -13.36 11.56
N ALA A 206 -8.21 -14.25 10.88
CA ALA A 206 -7.86 -15.54 11.45
C ALA A 206 -7.06 -15.40 12.75
N ASP A 207 -6.04 -14.54 12.77
CA ASP A 207 -5.24 -14.27 13.96
C ASP A 207 -6.08 -13.64 15.08
N GLU A 208 -6.92 -12.66 14.76
CA GLU A 208 -7.80 -12.01 15.75
C GLU A 208 -8.84 -12.97 16.34
N ILE A 209 -9.41 -13.85 15.52
CA ILE A 209 -10.34 -14.91 15.96
C ILE A 209 -9.62 -15.87 16.91
N VAL A 210 -8.39 -16.30 16.57
CA VAL A 210 -7.61 -17.17 17.45
C VAL A 210 -7.37 -16.51 18.80
N MET A 211 -6.92 -15.25 18.80
CA MET A 211 -6.49 -14.54 20.00
C MET A 211 -7.64 -14.10 20.90
N GLN A 212 -8.71 -13.56 20.32
CA GLN A 212 -9.80 -12.93 21.10
C GLN A 212 -11.03 -13.83 21.25
N TRP A 213 -11.20 -14.80 20.35
CA TRP A 213 -12.38 -15.66 20.37
C TRP A 213 -12.08 -17.06 20.89
N ILE A 214 -11.19 -17.79 20.22
CA ILE A 214 -10.93 -19.22 20.47
C ILE A 214 -10.14 -19.40 21.77
N THR A 215 -8.95 -18.80 21.86
CA THR A 215 -8.02 -19.00 23.00
C THR A 215 -8.67 -18.70 24.35
N PRO A 216 -9.46 -17.62 24.53
CA PRO A 216 -10.07 -17.33 25.83
C PRO A 216 -11.24 -18.25 26.19
N ARG A 217 -11.85 -18.93 25.22
CA ARG A 217 -13.06 -19.75 25.42
C ARG A 217 -12.77 -21.24 25.49
N TRP A 218 -11.67 -21.69 24.88
CA TRP A 218 -11.36 -23.11 24.77
C TRP A 218 -10.35 -23.52 25.84
N ASP A 219 -10.65 -24.61 26.55
CA ASP A 219 -9.72 -25.22 27.49
C ASP A 219 -8.69 -26.06 26.73
N LEU A 220 -7.60 -25.41 26.32
CA LEU A 220 -6.54 -26.02 25.53
C LEU A 220 -5.29 -26.31 26.39
N PRO A 221 -4.51 -27.38 26.09
CA PRO A 221 -3.33 -27.77 26.87
C PRO A 221 -2.24 -26.68 26.99
N ALA A 222 -1.25 -26.80 27.88
CA ALA A 222 -0.21 -25.77 27.99
C ALA A 222 0.73 -25.64 26.77
N THR A 223 0.77 -26.64 25.88
CA THR A 223 1.59 -26.64 24.66
C THR A 223 0.78 -27.14 23.47
N TYR A 224 0.32 -26.21 22.64
CA TYR A 224 -0.30 -26.50 21.35
C TYR A 224 0.04 -25.39 20.35
N GLU A 225 0.08 -25.76 19.07
CA GLU A 225 0.01 -24.81 17.97
C GLU A 225 -1.46 -24.64 17.60
N LEU A 226 -1.95 -23.40 17.62
CA LEU A 226 -3.32 -23.06 17.25
C LEU A 226 -3.30 -22.04 16.12
N GLY A 227 -4.10 -22.32 15.10
CA GLY A 227 -4.39 -21.40 14.02
C GLY A 227 -5.85 -21.48 13.61
N TYR A 228 -6.26 -20.53 12.79
CA TYR A 228 -7.55 -20.57 12.12
C TYR A 228 -7.35 -20.25 10.64
N ARG A 229 -8.17 -20.85 9.79
CA ARG A 229 -8.19 -20.59 8.35
C ARG A 229 -9.63 -20.33 7.95
N ILE A 230 -9.91 -19.12 7.50
CA ILE A 230 -11.23 -18.74 7.00
C ILE A 230 -11.37 -19.26 5.56
N GLU A 231 -12.46 -19.98 5.28
CA GLU A 231 -12.86 -20.29 3.90
C GLU A 231 -13.90 -19.33 3.38
N THR A 232 -14.85 -18.95 4.23
CA THR A 232 -15.92 -18.02 3.87
C THR A 232 -16.18 -17.05 5.00
N LEU A 233 -16.17 -15.75 4.69
CA LEU A 233 -16.66 -14.69 5.56
C LEU A 233 -18.15 -14.45 5.25
N LEU A 234 -19.02 -14.83 6.19
CA LEU A 234 -20.48 -14.75 6.08
C LEU A 234 -21.00 -13.37 6.49
N LYS A 235 -20.40 -12.75 7.52
CA LYS A 235 -20.73 -11.39 7.98
C LYS A 235 -19.48 -10.62 8.39
N PHE A 236 -19.50 -9.33 8.14
CA PHE A 236 -18.56 -8.35 8.68
C PHE A 236 -19.32 -7.07 9.01
N LEU A 237 -19.33 -6.70 10.28
CA LEU A 237 -20.07 -5.56 10.82
C LEU A 237 -19.09 -4.60 11.52
N ILE A 238 -19.27 -3.30 11.29
CA ILE A 238 -18.50 -2.24 11.94
C ILE A 238 -19.38 -1.61 13.02
N ASP A 239 -18.85 -1.53 14.24
CA ASP A 239 -19.55 -1.03 15.43
C ASP A 239 -20.96 -1.65 15.61
N PRO A 240 -21.03 -3.00 15.69
CA PRO A 240 -22.30 -3.73 15.77
C PRO A 240 -22.99 -3.69 17.14
#